data_AF-A0A957G4L8-F1
#
_entry.id   AF-A0A957G4L8-F1
#
_cell.length_a   1.000
_cell.length_b   1.000
_cell.length_c   1.000
_cell.angle_alpha   90.00
_cell.angle_beta   90.00
_cell.angle_gamma   90.00
#
_symmetry.space_group_name_H-M   'P 1'
#
loop_
_entity.id
_entity.type
_entity.pdbx_description
1 polymer ?
#
loop_
_entity_poly.entity_id
_entity_poly.type
_entity_poly.pdbx_seq_one_letter_code
_entity_poly.pdbx_strand_id
1 'polypeptide(L)' 'CVVLPVVTQHYLMLQRNLLYTAITRAKKLVILAGTRRAVAMAVRNNRVTERHTALDWRLGNLSGESE' A
#
# COMPACT_ATOMS: atom_id res chain seq x y z
N CYS A 1 6.46 6.85 -18.18
CA CYS A 1 7.17 5.61 -17.82
C CYS A 1 7.60 5.75 -16.36
N VAL A 2 7.48 4.70 -15.55
CA VAL A 2 7.97 4.69 -14.16
C VAL A 2 8.94 3.52 -14.01
N VAL A 3 10.10 3.78 -13.43
CA VAL A 3 11.05 2.75 -13.00
C VAL A 3 10.93 2.59 -11.51
N LEU A 4 10.58 1.39 -11.06
CA LEU A 4 10.38 1.08 -9.65
C LEU A 4 11.48 0.14 -9.15
N PRO A 5 12.42 0.61 -8.32
CA PRO A 5 13.37 -0.27 -7.67
C PRO A 5 12.66 -1.13 -6.61
N VAL A 6 12.67 -2.45 -6.77
CA VAL A 6 12.07 -3.41 -5.84
C VAL A 6 13.17 -4.33 -5.31
N VAL A 7 13.84 -3.86 -4.26
CA VAL A 7 14.99 -4.54 -3.63
C VAL A 7 14.68 -4.89 -2.18
N THR A 8 15.31 -5.96 -1.67
CA THR A 8 15.11 -6.45 -0.30
C THR A 8 15.66 -5.50 0.76
N GLN A 9 16.54 -4.56 0.40
CA GLN A 9 17.08 -3.55 1.33
C GLN A 9 16.00 -2.61 1.88
N HIS A 10 14.92 -2.38 1.13
CA HIS A 10 13.76 -1.61 1.59
C HIS A 10 12.65 -2.49 2.15
N TYR A 11 13.02 -3.56 2.88
CA TYR A 11 12.11 -4.58 3.38
C TYR A 11 10.84 -4.03 4.06
N LEU A 12 10.97 -3.01 4.91
CA LEU A 12 9.83 -2.40 5.63
C LEU A 12 8.78 -1.77 4.69
N MET A 13 9.22 -1.33 3.52
CA MET A 13 8.37 -0.71 2.50
C MET A 13 7.83 -1.72 1.47
N LEU A 14 8.24 -2.98 1.52
CA LEU A 14 7.69 -4.03 0.66
C LEU A 14 6.29 -4.42 1.16
N GLN A 15 5.30 -3.58 0.84
CA GLN A 15 3.90 -3.75 1.16
C GLN A 15 3.03 -3.70 -0.10
N ARG A 16 1.91 -4.42 -0.09
CA ARG A 16 1.03 -4.54 -1.27
C ARG A 16 0.44 -3.19 -1.69
N ASN A 17 0.00 -2.40 -0.72
CA ASN A 17 -0.55 -1.07 -0.95
C ASN A 17 0.47 -0.14 -1.64
N LEU A 18 1.72 -0.11 -1.17
CA LEU A 18 2.76 0.73 -1.75
C LEU A 18 3.13 0.27 -3.16
N LEU A 19 3.25 -1.04 -3.39
CA LEU A 19 3.50 -1.60 -4.71
C LEU A 19 2.38 -1.25 -5.70
N TYR A 20 1.12 -1.40 -5.28
CA TYR A 20 -0.06 -1.06 -6.10
C TYR A 20 -0.09 0.42 -6.47
N THR A 21 0.18 1.32 -5.52
CA THR A 21 0.26 2.76 -5.79
C THR A 21 1.38 3.09 -6.78
N ALA A 22 2.56 2.49 -6.61
CA ALA A 22 3.68 2.73 -7.52
C ALA A 22 3.38 2.28 -8.97
N ILE A 23 2.71 1.14 -9.13
CA ILE A 23 2.27 0.61 -10.44
C ILE A 23 1.23 1.55 -11.07
N THR A 24 0.21 1.94 -10.32
CA THR A 24 -0.90 2.78 -10.84
C THR A 24 -0.49 4.21 -11.17
N ARG A 25 0.64 4.71 -10.64
CA ARG A 25 1.21 5.99 -11.08
C ARG A 25 1.77 5.97 -12.50
N ALA A 26 1.99 4.80 -13.10
CA ALA A 26 2.51 4.70 -14.46
C ALA A 26 1.38 4.68 -15.50
N LYS A 27 1.39 5.66 -16.41
CA LYS A 27 0.35 5.81 -17.44
C LYS A 27 0.43 4.83 -18.62
N LYS A 28 1.62 4.31 -18.92
CA LYS A 28 1.88 3.53 -20.16
C LYS A 28 2.86 2.37 -19.98
N LEU A 29 3.86 2.52 -19.10
CA LEU A 29 4.91 1.52 -18.90
C LEU A 29 5.45 1.60 -17.47
N VAL A 30 5.59 0.44 -16.83
CA VAL A 30 6.28 0.21 -15.55
C VAL A 30 7.46 -0.70 -15.81
N ILE A 31 8.62 -0.35 -15.27
CA ILE A 31 9.81 -1.21 -15.25
C ILE A 31 10.12 -1.52 -13.79
N LEU A 32 10.02 -2.80 -13.40
CA LEU A 32 10.41 -3.26 -12.07
C LEU A 32 11.90 -3.65 -12.10
N ALA A 33 12.74 -2.89 -11.42
CA ALA A 33 14.17 -3.15 -11.33
C ALA A 33 14.51 -3.77 -9.97
N GLY A 34 14.87 -5.05 -9.95
CA GLY A 34 15.19 -5.75 -8.70
C GLY A 34 14.98 -7.25 -8.77
N THR A 35 14.60 -7.88 -7.65
CA THR A 35 14.48 -9.34 -7.56
C THR A 35 13.03 -9.81 -7.50
N ARG A 36 12.76 -10.99 -8.07
CA ARG A 36 11.44 -11.65 -7.95
C ARG A 36 11.05 -11.87 -6.48
N ARG A 37 12.04 -12.15 -5.62
CA ARG A 37 11.84 -12.32 -4.18
C ARG A 37 11.26 -11.05 -3.55
N ALA A 38 11.84 -9.89 -3.81
CA ALA A 38 11.36 -8.62 -3.26
C ALA A 38 9.93 -8.29 -3.73
N VAL A 39 9.62 -8.56 -5.01
CA VAL A 39 8.25 -8.43 -5.54
C VAL A 39 7.29 -9.39 -4.82
N ALA A 40 7.66 -10.66 -4.67
CA ALA A 40 6.84 -11.65 -3.96
C ALA A 40 6.60 -11.26 -2.50
N MET A 41 7.61 -10.71 -1.82
CA MET A 41 7.49 -10.19 -0.46
C MET A 41 6.49 -9.02 -0.40
N ALA A 42 6.60 -8.05 -1.30
CA ALA A 42 5.66 -6.92 -1.37
C ALA A 42 4.22 -7.37 -1.65
N VAL A 43 4.01 -8.30 -2.59
CA VAL A 43 2.67 -8.83 -2.92
C VAL A 43 2.06 -9.63 -1.77
N ARG A 44 2.87 -10.43 -1.07
CA ARG A 44 2.40 -11.24 0.07
C ARG A 44 2.13 -10.40 1.32
N ASN A 45 2.82 -9.28 1.49
CA ASN A 45 2.64 -8.39 2.62
C ASN A 45 1.37 -7.53 2.49
N ASN A 46 0.24 -8.14 2.81
CA ASN A 46 -1.06 -7.47 2.92
C ASN A 46 -1.39 -7.06 4.37
N ARG A 47 -0.37 -6.80 5.20
CA ARG A 47 -0.59 -6.30 6.56
C ARG A 47 -1.26 -4.94 6.44
N VAL A 48 -2.56 -4.90 6.75
CA VAL A 48 -3.26 -3.66 7.04
C VAL A 48 -2.61 -3.11 8.30
N THR A 49 -1.92 -1.98 8.18
CA THR A 49 -1.42 -1.28 9.35
C THR A 49 -2.63 -0.79 10.12
N GLU A 50 -2.78 -1.20 11.39
CA GLU A 50 -3.81 -0.66 12.24
C GLU A 50 -3.61 0.85 12.35
N ARG A 51 -4.54 1.60 11.76
CA ARG A 51 -4.50 3.05 11.76
C ARG A 51 -5.34 3.51 12.94
N HIS A 52 -4.69 3.80 14.06
CA HIS A 52 -5.37 4.36 15.23
C HIS A 52 -5.85 5.79 14.90
N THR A 53 -7.11 5.91 14.46
CA THR A 53 -7.77 7.20 14.21
C THR A 53 -9.15 7.23 14.84
N ALA A 54 -9.54 8.38 15.40
CA ALA A 54 -10.87 8.58 15.96
C ALA A 54 -11.96 8.87 14.91
N LEU A 55 -11.62 8.85 13.62
CA LEU A 55 -12.54 9.24 12.54
C LEU A 55 -13.73 8.28 12.44
N ASP A 56 -13.48 6.98 12.57
CA ASP A 56 -14.51 5.95 12.50
C ASP A 56 -15.54 6.12 13.63
N TRP A 57 -15.05 6.29 14.87
CA TRP A 57 -15.88 6.59 16.03
C TRP A 57 -16.69 7.89 15.87
N ARG A 58 -16.09 8.96 15.35
CA ARG A 58 -16.78 10.24 15.12
C ARG A 58 -17.90 10.13 14.08
N LEU A 59 -17.68 9.38 13.00
CA LEU A 59 -18.70 9.18 11.97
C LEU A 59 -19.85 8.30 12.47
N GLY A 60 -19.54 7.27 13.26
CA GLY A 60 -20.57 6.42 13.88
C GLY A 60 -21.52 7.19 14.80
N ASN A 61 -20.99 8.14 15.58
CA ASN A 61 -21.81 8.98 16.46
C ASN A 61 -22.68 9.99 15.68
N LEU A 62 -22.23 10.50 14.53
CA LEU A 62 -23.02 11.42 13.69
C LEU A 62 -24.25 10.73 13.07
N SER A 63 -24.18 9.43 12.81
CA SER A 63 -25.32 8.62 12.35
C SER A 63 -26.27 8.18 13.47
N GLY A 64 -25.95 8.47 14.73
CA GLY A 64 -26.73 8.10 15.92
C GLY A 64 -27.65 9.20 16.47
N GLU A 65 -27.71 10.38 15.85
CA GLU A 65 -28.59 11.49 16.26
C GLU A 65 -29.89 11.53 15.45
N SER A 66 -30.51 10.36 15.33
CA SER A 66 -31.87 10.19 14.80
C SER A 66 -32.58 9.08 15.58
N GLU A 67 -32.60 9.22 16.91
CA GLU A 67 -33.65 8.74 17.82
C GLU A 67 -33.59 9.54 19.13
#